data_AF-B7PJZ2-F1
#
_entry.id   AF-B7PJZ2-F1
#
_cell.length_a   1.000
_cell.length_b   1.000
_cell.length_c   1.000
_cell.angle_alpha   90.00
_cell.angle_beta   90.00
_cell.angle_gamma   90.00
#
_symmetry.space_group_name_H-M   'P 1'
#
loop_
_entity.id
_entity.type
_entity.pdbx_description
1 polymer ?
#
loop_
_entity_poly.entity_id
_entity_poly.type
_entity_poly.pdbx_seq_one_letter_code
_entity_poly.pdbx_strand_id
1 'polypeptide(L)'
;MLFPVLICAIIAGVLSTSVEDINDYVDIVLSELSRQILKPYRPTDSFNKTVMGRPEIWAYFGDIAITGYEHLQRDDDCKFLEEPTVTRIVIHCNLTAKELKVDISGSLKHSTYPPRGIRASGLFPNSKIAMTIAAEPWKEINVTAKLKLSVPEINVVNLGEEAKYNSIRLGYRHEIINIMKNSQYDLAKELKKAADTEVIPF
;
A
#
# COMPACT_ATOMS: atom_id res chain seq x y z
N MET A 1 -18.19 30.34 -22.75
CA MET A 1 -18.44 30.93 -21.42
C MET A 1 -19.76 30.38 -20.90
N LEU A 2 -19.72 29.32 -20.11
CA LEU A 2 -20.86 28.70 -19.43
C LEU A 2 -20.29 27.94 -18.22
N PHE A 3 -19.77 28.71 -17.26
CA PHE A 3 -19.30 28.21 -15.97
C PHE A 3 -19.73 29.24 -14.91
N PRO A 4 -21.01 29.21 -14.53
CA PRO A 4 -21.29 29.44 -13.10
C PRO A 4 -22.46 28.61 -12.53
N VAL A 5 -23.11 27.75 -13.30
CA VAL A 5 -24.35 27.07 -12.82
C VAL A 5 -24.06 25.77 -12.06
N LEU A 6 -22.91 25.11 -12.29
CA LEU A 6 -22.60 23.83 -11.63
C LEU A 6 -22.05 23.98 -10.20
N ILE A 7 -21.60 25.18 -9.80
CA ILE A 7 -21.00 25.41 -8.48
C ILE A 7 -22.09 25.69 -7.42
N CYS A 8 -23.28 26.13 -7.82
CA CYS A 8 -24.37 26.44 -6.88
C CYS A 8 -25.15 25.21 -6.36
N ALA A 9 -24.87 24.00 -6.87
CA ALA A 9 -25.46 22.77 -6.31
C ALA A 9 -24.70 22.25 -5.07
N ILE A 10 -23.51 22.79 -4.79
CA ILE A 10 -22.53 22.28 -3.79
C ILE A 10 -22.82 22.80 -2.35
N ILE A 11 -23.85 23.62 -2.14
CA ILE A 11 -24.06 24.30 -0.83
C ILE A 11 -25.42 23.98 -0.19
N ALA A 12 -26.32 23.24 -0.86
CA ALA A 12 -27.63 22.92 -0.30
C ALA A 12 -27.73 21.51 0.36
N GLY A 13 -26.68 20.68 0.26
CA GLY A 13 -26.67 19.29 0.77
C GLY A 13 -25.86 19.06 2.06
N VAL A 14 -25.29 20.11 2.66
CA VAL A 14 -24.26 20.06 3.73
C VAL A 14 -24.75 19.46 5.07
N LEU A 15 -25.95 18.89 5.15
CA LEU A 15 -26.53 18.36 6.40
C LEU A 15 -26.98 16.89 6.34
N SER A 16 -26.70 16.15 5.26
CA SER A 16 -27.15 14.75 5.18
C SER A 16 -26.27 13.84 4.33
N THR A 17 -24.94 13.93 4.42
CA THR A 17 -24.10 12.86 3.86
C THR A 17 -24.25 11.62 4.75
N SER A 18 -24.88 10.59 4.22
CA SER A 18 -25.07 9.33 4.95
C SER A 18 -23.77 8.53 4.99
N VAL A 19 -23.70 7.56 5.92
CA VAL A 19 -22.60 6.57 5.93
C VAL A 19 -22.57 5.79 4.61
N GLU A 20 -23.73 5.58 3.98
CA GLU A 20 -23.87 4.92 2.68
C GLU A 20 -23.18 5.71 1.56
N ASP A 21 -23.41 7.02 1.47
CA ASP A 21 -22.75 7.87 0.46
C ASP A 21 -21.22 7.86 0.59
N ILE A 22 -20.71 7.84 1.83
CA ILE A 22 -19.27 7.77 2.11
C ILE A 22 -18.69 6.42 1.70
N ASN A 23 -19.40 5.35 2.04
CA ASN A 23 -19.01 4.00 1.68
C ASN A 23 -18.95 3.83 0.16
N ASP A 24 -19.98 4.31 -0.55
CA ASP A 24 -20.06 4.27 -2.01
C ASP A 24 -18.92 5.06 -2.66
N TYR A 25 -18.65 6.27 -2.17
CA TYR A 25 -17.50 7.07 -2.62
C TYR A 25 -16.19 6.30 -2.44
N VAL A 26 -15.96 5.69 -1.27
CA VAL A 26 -14.74 4.93 -1.01
C VAL A 26 -14.65 3.69 -1.89
N ASP A 27 -15.76 2.98 -2.13
CA ASP A 27 -15.80 1.81 -3.00
C ASP A 27 -15.51 2.19 -4.47
N ILE A 28 -15.92 3.38 -4.92
CA ILE A 28 -15.50 3.93 -6.22
C ILE A 28 -14.00 4.21 -6.24
N VAL A 29 -13.43 4.86 -5.22
CA VAL A 29 -11.98 5.11 -5.12
C VAL A 29 -11.19 3.79 -5.18
N LEU A 30 -11.66 2.73 -4.52
CA LEU A 30 -11.02 1.42 -4.57
C LEU A 30 -11.15 0.75 -5.95
N SER A 31 -12.30 0.92 -6.62
CA SER A 31 -12.50 0.46 -8.00
C SER A 31 -11.54 1.16 -8.97
N GLU A 32 -11.41 2.48 -8.87
CA GLU A 32 -10.49 3.26 -9.69
C GLU A 32 -9.02 2.92 -9.40
N LEU A 33 -8.66 2.72 -8.12
CA LEU A 33 -7.34 2.19 -7.75
C LEU A 33 -7.07 0.86 -8.47
N SER A 34 -8.01 -0.08 -8.46
CA SER A 34 -7.85 -1.39 -9.07
C SER A 34 -7.64 -1.32 -10.59
N ARG A 35 -8.21 -0.30 -11.25
CA ARG A 35 -8.05 -0.06 -12.69
C ARG A 35 -6.70 0.57 -13.03
N GLN A 36 -6.23 1.52 -12.23
CA GLN A 36 -5.04 2.32 -12.54
C GLN A 36 -3.74 1.76 -11.98
N ILE A 37 -3.77 1.04 -10.85
CA ILE A 37 -2.54 0.55 -10.22
C ILE A 37 -1.86 -0.48 -11.12
N LEU A 38 -0.54 -0.34 -11.30
CA LEU A 38 0.24 -1.32 -12.04
C LEU A 38 0.20 -2.69 -11.35
N LYS A 39 0.06 -3.76 -12.15
CA LYS A 39 0.02 -5.14 -11.68
C LYS A 39 1.17 -5.95 -12.32
N PRO A 40 2.21 -6.32 -11.55
CA PRO A 40 2.46 -5.98 -10.15
C PRO A 40 2.91 -4.52 -9.95
N TYR A 41 2.70 -3.99 -8.75
CA TYR A 41 3.24 -2.70 -8.33
C TYR A 41 4.74 -2.83 -8.04
N ARG A 42 5.56 -1.86 -8.48
CA ARG A 42 7.03 -1.92 -8.33
C ARG A 42 7.55 -0.72 -7.51
N PRO A 43 7.79 -0.89 -6.19
CA PRO A 43 8.06 0.20 -5.24
C PRO A 43 9.50 0.73 -5.17
N THR A 44 10.50 0.13 -5.84
CA THR A 44 11.91 0.49 -5.58
C THR A 44 12.85 0.14 -6.72
N ASP A 45 13.89 0.96 -6.89
CA ASP A 45 15.10 0.57 -7.61
C ASP A 45 15.82 -0.57 -6.88
N SER A 46 16.58 -1.37 -7.62
CA SER A 46 17.32 -2.48 -7.03
C SER A 46 18.40 -2.00 -6.04
N PHE A 47 18.62 -2.73 -4.95
CA PHE A 47 19.60 -2.35 -3.93
C PHE A 47 20.35 -3.55 -3.33
N ASN A 48 21.48 -3.29 -2.67
CA ASN A 48 22.27 -4.30 -1.94
C ASN A 48 22.11 -4.13 -0.43
N LYS A 49 22.01 -5.23 0.30
CA LYS A 49 21.97 -5.21 1.77
C LYS A 49 22.55 -6.46 2.40
N THR A 50 23.18 -6.30 3.56
CA THR A 50 23.62 -7.42 4.39
C THR A 50 22.41 -8.12 5.01
N VAL A 51 22.24 -9.41 4.69
CA VAL A 51 21.15 -10.26 5.22
C VAL A 51 21.61 -11.16 6.36
N MET A 52 22.91 -11.28 6.59
CA MET A 52 23.51 -11.99 7.72
C MET A 52 24.89 -11.39 8.04
N GLY A 53 25.18 -11.16 9.33
CA GLY A 53 26.35 -10.36 9.75
C GLY A 53 27.69 -11.10 9.89
N ARG A 54 27.72 -12.41 10.17
CA ARG A 54 28.97 -13.19 10.35
C ARG A 54 28.81 -14.69 10.00
N PRO A 55 29.51 -15.23 8.98
CA PRO A 55 30.20 -14.48 7.92
C PRO A 55 29.21 -13.53 7.23
N GLU A 56 29.71 -12.40 6.74
CA GLU A 56 28.84 -11.41 6.12
C GLU A 56 28.28 -11.92 4.78
N ILE A 57 26.96 -11.88 4.64
CA ILE A 57 26.26 -12.30 3.43
C ILE A 57 25.47 -11.13 2.89
N TRP A 58 25.79 -10.74 1.66
CA TRP A 58 25.13 -9.66 0.95
C TRP A 58 24.08 -10.23 0.02
N ALA A 59 22.91 -9.60 -0.03
CA ALA A 59 21.88 -9.88 -1.02
C ALA A 59 21.63 -8.63 -1.86
N TYR A 60 21.61 -8.83 -3.16
CA TYR A 60 21.06 -7.91 -4.13
C TYR A 60 19.56 -8.18 -4.25
N PHE A 61 18.75 -7.16 -3.97
CA PHE A 61 17.30 -7.15 -4.11
C PHE A 61 16.97 -6.48 -5.44
N GLY A 62 16.67 -7.28 -6.46
CA GLY A 62 16.23 -6.83 -7.77
C GLY A 62 14.76 -7.18 -8.02
N ASP A 63 14.19 -6.57 -9.06
CA ASP A 63 12.83 -6.82 -9.58
C ASP A 63 11.81 -7.14 -8.47
N ILE A 64 11.56 -6.12 -7.64
CA ILE A 64 10.63 -6.20 -6.51
C ILE A 64 9.22 -5.95 -7.06
N ALA A 65 8.33 -6.89 -6.81
CA ALA A 65 6.94 -6.85 -7.25
C ALA A 65 6.01 -7.01 -6.04
N ILE A 66 5.06 -6.08 -5.88
CA ILE A 66 3.98 -6.15 -4.90
C ILE A 66 2.67 -6.44 -5.63
N THR A 67 1.90 -7.40 -5.12
CA THR A 67 0.55 -7.73 -5.62
C THR A 67 -0.46 -7.73 -4.47
N GLY A 68 -1.73 -7.51 -4.79
CA GLY A 68 -2.85 -7.51 -3.86
C GLY A 68 -3.43 -6.14 -3.53
N TYR A 69 -2.78 -5.03 -3.91
CA TYR A 69 -3.32 -3.68 -3.74
C TYR A 69 -4.55 -3.43 -4.61
N GLU A 70 -4.64 -4.10 -5.76
CA GLU A 70 -5.80 -4.09 -6.65
C GLU A 70 -7.02 -4.82 -6.10
N HIS A 71 -6.86 -5.53 -4.98
CA HIS A 71 -7.90 -6.31 -4.31
C HIS A 71 -8.28 -5.72 -2.95
N LEU A 72 -7.95 -4.45 -2.71
CA LEU A 72 -8.37 -3.74 -1.51
C LEU A 72 -9.88 -3.58 -1.48
N GLN A 73 -10.46 -3.84 -0.31
CA GLN A 73 -11.89 -3.72 -0.03
C GLN A 73 -12.06 -3.05 1.33
N ARG A 74 -13.21 -2.43 1.59
CA ARG A 74 -13.53 -1.97 2.94
C ARG A 74 -13.70 -3.17 3.88
N ASP A 75 -13.19 -3.02 5.10
CA ASP A 75 -13.34 -3.99 6.20
C ASP A 75 -14.67 -3.77 6.93
N ASP A 76 -15.16 -2.53 6.97
CA ASP A 76 -16.37 -2.09 7.67
C ASP A 76 -16.82 -0.71 7.12
N ASP A 77 -17.89 -0.16 7.68
CA ASP A 77 -18.36 1.20 7.44
C ASP A 77 -17.29 2.25 7.72
N CYS A 78 -17.18 3.20 6.80
CA CYS A 78 -16.33 4.36 6.94
C CYS A 78 -16.91 5.36 7.94
N LYS A 79 -16.03 6.09 8.62
CA LYS A 79 -16.39 7.10 9.60
C LYS A 79 -16.14 8.49 9.05
N PHE A 80 -17.16 9.32 9.11
CA PHE A 80 -17.01 10.76 8.98
C PHE A 80 -16.54 11.34 10.32
N LEU A 81 -15.46 12.11 10.30
CA LEU A 81 -15.00 12.87 11.45
C LEU A 81 -15.29 14.35 11.17
N GLU A 82 -16.40 14.86 11.71
CA GLU A 82 -16.63 16.30 11.74
C GLU A 82 -15.66 16.94 12.72
N GLU A 83 -14.78 17.80 12.22
CA GLU A 83 -14.07 18.75 13.07
C GLU A 83 -14.90 20.06 13.09
N PRO A 84 -15.60 20.38 14.20
CA PRO A 84 -16.57 21.48 14.24
C PRO A 84 -15.97 22.88 14.04
N THR A 85 -14.64 23.00 13.98
CA THR A 85 -13.92 24.27 13.81
C THR A 85 -13.18 24.38 12.47
N VAL A 86 -13.18 23.32 11.66
CA VAL A 86 -12.44 23.28 10.39
C VAL A 86 -13.43 22.93 9.29
N THR A 87 -13.46 23.70 8.20
CA THR A 87 -14.16 23.37 6.95
C THR A 87 -13.47 22.22 6.21
N ARG A 88 -13.09 21.18 6.95
CA ARG A 88 -12.32 20.04 6.51
C ARG A 88 -13.15 18.80 6.72
N ILE A 89 -13.35 18.08 5.63
CA ILE A 89 -13.99 16.78 5.63
C ILE A 89 -12.90 15.75 5.85
N VAL A 90 -13.09 14.86 6.83
CA VAL A 90 -12.17 13.77 7.11
C VAL A 90 -12.95 12.45 7.14
N ILE A 91 -12.62 11.58 6.18
CA ILE A 91 -13.15 10.23 6.08
C ILE A 91 -12.09 9.26 6.58
N HIS A 92 -12.44 8.40 7.52
CA HIS A 92 -11.58 7.33 8.02
C HIS A 92 -12.18 5.97 7.69
N CYS A 93 -11.43 5.13 6.98
CA CYS A 93 -11.86 3.80 6.57
C CYS A 93 -10.81 2.75 6.94
N ASN A 94 -11.28 1.60 7.42
CA ASN A 94 -10.44 0.41 7.47
C ASN A 94 -10.63 -0.36 6.17
N LEU A 95 -9.53 -0.68 5.52
CA LEU A 95 -9.47 -1.52 4.33
C LEU A 95 -8.81 -2.85 4.68
N THR A 96 -9.13 -3.86 3.90
CA THR A 96 -8.56 -5.20 3.99
C THR A 96 -8.11 -5.67 2.61
N ALA A 97 -7.03 -6.44 2.58
CA ALA A 97 -6.64 -7.28 1.47
C ALA A 97 -6.53 -8.71 1.99
N LYS A 98 -7.17 -9.65 1.29
CA LYS A 98 -7.07 -11.08 1.61
C LYS A 98 -5.60 -11.49 1.71
N GLU A 99 -4.80 -11.07 0.72
CA GLU A 99 -3.39 -11.37 0.61
C GLU A 99 -2.66 -10.17 0.01
N LEU A 100 -1.59 -9.71 0.65
CA LEU A 100 -0.58 -8.87 0.02
C LEU A 100 0.69 -9.70 -0.16
N LYS A 101 1.26 -9.69 -1.36
CA LYS A 101 2.43 -10.52 -1.66
C LYS A 101 3.56 -9.66 -2.22
N VAL A 102 4.76 -9.88 -1.70
CA VAL A 102 6.01 -9.33 -2.22
C VAL A 102 6.80 -10.46 -2.87
N ASP A 103 7.12 -10.32 -4.14
CA ASP A 103 8.06 -11.18 -4.86
C ASP A 103 9.35 -10.40 -5.14
N ILE A 104 10.49 -11.07 -4.98
CA ILE A 104 11.82 -10.49 -5.12
C ILE A 104 12.68 -11.47 -5.93
N SER A 105 13.29 -10.96 -7.00
CA SER A 105 14.28 -11.72 -7.77
C SER A 105 15.66 -11.06 -7.65
N GLY A 106 16.58 -11.76 -6.99
CA GLY A 106 17.85 -11.18 -6.59
C GLY A 106 19.04 -12.09 -6.79
N SER A 107 20.18 -11.66 -6.24
CA SER A 107 21.35 -12.53 -6.13
C SER A 107 21.93 -12.47 -4.72
N LEU A 108 22.46 -13.58 -4.25
CA LEU A 108 23.17 -13.66 -2.98
C LEU A 108 24.66 -13.76 -3.25
N LYS A 109 25.43 -12.85 -2.66
CA LYS A 109 26.87 -12.77 -2.78
C LYS A 109 27.51 -13.09 -1.43
N HIS A 110 28.43 -14.05 -1.47
CA HIS A 110 29.32 -14.39 -0.36
C HIS A 110 30.75 -14.05 -0.78
N SER A 111 31.64 -13.73 0.17
CA SER A 111 33.04 -13.45 -0.15
C SER A 111 33.78 -14.67 -0.74
N THR A 112 33.29 -15.87 -0.46
CA THR A 112 33.96 -17.16 -0.78
C THR A 112 33.28 -17.97 -1.88
N TYR A 113 32.07 -17.59 -2.31
CA TYR A 113 31.29 -18.34 -3.31
C TYR A 113 30.79 -17.43 -4.42
N PRO A 114 30.66 -17.94 -5.66
CA PRO A 114 30.10 -17.17 -6.76
C PRO A 114 28.67 -16.71 -6.44
N PRO A 115 28.24 -15.55 -6.97
CA PRO A 115 26.86 -15.08 -6.80
C PRO A 115 25.85 -16.13 -7.24
N ARG A 116 24.78 -16.29 -6.47
CA ARG A 116 23.68 -17.23 -6.79
C ARG A 116 22.38 -16.47 -6.96
N GLY A 117 21.61 -16.81 -7.99
CA GLY A 117 20.27 -16.26 -8.17
C GLY A 117 19.32 -16.78 -7.10
N ILE A 118 18.68 -15.87 -6.38
CA ILE A 118 17.71 -16.17 -5.32
C ILE A 118 16.36 -15.60 -5.71
N ARG A 119 15.29 -16.34 -5.41
CA ARG A 119 13.94 -15.79 -5.40
C ARG A 119 13.39 -15.86 -3.99
N ALA A 120 12.86 -14.75 -3.51
CA ALA A 120 12.17 -14.67 -2.24
C ALA A 120 10.75 -14.19 -2.47
N SER A 121 9.83 -14.73 -1.69
CA SER A 121 8.43 -14.31 -1.67
C SER A 121 7.97 -14.19 -0.23
N GLY A 122 7.15 -13.18 0.03
CA GLY A 122 6.52 -12.96 1.33
C GLY A 122 5.04 -12.70 1.18
N LEU A 123 4.23 -13.47 1.89
CA LEU A 123 2.78 -13.38 1.88
C LEU A 123 2.29 -12.82 3.21
N PHE A 124 1.52 -11.74 3.16
CA PHE A 124 0.86 -11.12 4.30
C PHE A 124 -0.64 -11.42 4.23
N PRO A 125 -1.12 -12.48 4.90
CA PRO A 125 -2.55 -12.80 4.92
C PRO A 125 -3.32 -11.77 5.76
N ASN A 126 -4.56 -11.50 5.35
CA ASN A 126 -5.54 -10.64 6.02
C ASN A 126 -4.94 -9.27 6.42
N SER A 127 -4.30 -8.62 5.45
CA SER A 127 -3.61 -7.35 5.66
C SER A 127 -4.61 -6.22 5.86
N LYS A 128 -4.46 -5.45 6.95
CA LYS A 128 -5.33 -4.30 7.23
C LYS A 128 -4.64 -2.99 6.88
N ILE A 129 -5.40 -2.05 6.35
CA ILE A 129 -4.92 -0.71 5.99
C ILE A 129 -5.88 0.31 6.60
N ALA A 130 -5.35 1.23 7.40
CA ALA A 130 -6.13 2.38 7.84
C ALA A 130 -5.95 3.51 6.83
N MET A 131 -7.02 3.85 6.12
CA MET A 131 -7.03 4.95 5.15
C MET A 131 -7.72 6.17 5.77
N THR A 132 -7.14 7.35 5.55
CA THR A 132 -7.78 8.62 5.85
C THR A 132 -7.74 9.50 4.61
N ILE A 133 -8.91 9.94 4.17
CA ILE A 133 -9.08 10.94 3.11
C ILE A 133 -9.48 12.24 3.79
N ALA A 134 -8.77 13.32 3.49
CA ALA A 134 -9.07 14.63 4.02
C ALA A 134 -9.18 15.65 2.89
N ALA A 135 -10.29 16.37 2.83
CA ALA A 135 -10.57 17.36 1.80
C ALA A 135 -10.95 18.70 2.44
N GLU A 136 -10.45 19.78 1.86
CA GLU A 136 -10.83 21.16 2.22
C GLU A 136 -11.24 21.88 0.93
N PRO A 137 -12.25 22.78 0.94
CA PRO A 137 -12.76 23.42 -0.28
C PRO A 137 -11.72 24.17 -1.12
N TRP A 138 -10.60 24.58 -0.50
CA TRP A 138 -9.55 25.41 -1.09
C TRP A 138 -8.20 24.69 -1.17
N LYS A 139 -8.13 23.42 -0.78
CA LYS A 139 -6.88 22.64 -0.83
C LYS A 139 -7.10 21.32 -1.57
N GLU A 140 -6.00 20.77 -2.07
CA GLU A 140 -6.01 19.43 -2.65
C GLU A 140 -6.42 18.38 -1.62
N ILE A 141 -7.08 17.33 -2.09
CA ILE A 141 -7.39 16.15 -1.29
C ILE A 141 -6.09 15.54 -0.79
N ASN A 142 -6.01 15.25 0.50
CA ASN A 142 -4.90 14.54 1.09
C ASN A 142 -5.34 13.13 1.48
N VAL A 143 -4.64 12.13 0.97
CA VAL A 143 -4.89 10.73 1.33
C VAL A 143 -3.68 10.18 2.06
N THR A 144 -3.95 9.53 3.18
CA THR A 144 -2.95 8.76 3.92
C THR A 144 -3.41 7.32 4.05
N ALA A 145 -2.49 6.39 3.89
CA ALA A 145 -2.71 4.97 4.13
C ALA A 145 -1.72 4.52 5.18
N LYS A 146 -2.14 3.66 6.12
CA LYS A 146 -1.27 3.04 7.14
C LYS A 146 -1.44 1.54 7.15
N LEU A 147 -0.40 0.82 6.73
CA LEU A 147 -0.37 -0.63 6.71
C LEU A 147 -0.22 -1.18 8.14
N LYS A 148 -1.12 -2.09 8.53
CA LYS A 148 -1.04 -2.91 9.74
C LYS A 148 -0.71 -4.34 9.29
N LEU A 149 0.58 -4.58 9.06
CA LEU A 149 1.08 -5.84 8.53
C LEU A 149 1.16 -6.92 9.61
N SER A 150 0.69 -8.13 9.27
CA SER A 150 0.96 -9.35 10.03
C SER A 150 2.41 -9.82 9.82
N VAL A 151 2.81 -10.87 10.54
CA VAL A 151 4.06 -11.56 10.22
C VAL A 151 3.88 -12.27 8.88
N PRO A 152 4.74 -11.99 7.87
CA PRO A 152 4.60 -12.65 6.59
C PRO A 152 5.05 -14.11 6.65
N GLU A 153 4.39 -14.94 5.87
CA GLU A 153 4.90 -16.26 5.49
C GLU A 153 5.97 -16.06 4.42
N ILE A 154 7.18 -16.59 4.65
CA ILE A 154 8.35 -16.32 3.81
C ILE A 154 8.80 -17.60 3.16
N ASN A 155 8.94 -17.57 1.84
CA ASN A 155 9.58 -18.62 1.07
C ASN A 155 10.79 -18.06 0.32
N VAL A 156 11.95 -18.67 0.50
CA VAL A 156 13.19 -18.30 -0.19
C VAL A 156 13.76 -19.56 -0.84
N VAL A 157 13.85 -19.55 -2.17
CA VAL A 157 14.29 -20.68 -2.98
C VAL A 157 15.72 -20.48 -3.49
N ASN A 158 16.37 -21.57 -3.91
CA ASN A 158 17.76 -21.62 -4.39
C ASN A 158 18.81 -21.26 -3.33
N LEU A 159 18.47 -21.40 -2.05
CA LEU A 159 19.42 -21.21 -0.95
C LEU A 159 20.48 -22.33 -0.90
N GLY A 160 20.09 -23.60 -1.08
CA GLY A 160 20.91 -24.82 -0.94
C GLY A 160 20.51 -25.65 0.30
N GLU A 161 21.41 -26.48 0.88
CA GLU A 161 21.12 -27.33 2.08
C GLU A 161 21.83 -26.98 3.43
N GLU A 162 22.66 -25.93 3.53
CA GLU A 162 23.32 -25.50 4.77
C GLU A 162 22.45 -24.83 5.88
N ALA A 163 22.77 -25.11 7.15
CA ALA A 163 22.15 -24.52 8.35
C ALA A 163 22.18 -22.96 8.44
N LYS A 164 22.98 -22.27 7.62
CA LYS A 164 23.07 -20.80 7.56
C LYS A 164 21.82 -20.13 6.97
N TYR A 165 20.89 -20.89 6.38
CA TYR A 165 19.71 -20.33 5.71
C TYR A 165 18.65 -19.77 6.64
N ASN A 166 18.58 -20.19 7.90
CA ASN A 166 17.59 -19.61 8.81
C ASN A 166 17.89 -18.12 9.05
N SER A 167 19.15 -17.76 9.24
CA SER A 167 19.57 -16.35 9.35
C SER A 167 19.30 -15.56 8.06
N ILE A 168 19.58 -16.14 6.88
CA ILE A 168 19.30 -15.50 5.60
C ILE A 168 17.78 -15.30 5.41
N ARG A 169 16.96 -16.31 5.73
CA ARG A 169 15.49 -16.22 5.68
C ARG A 169 14.97 -15.12 6.61
N LEU A 170 15.55 -14.97 7.80
CA LEU A 170 15.22 -13.87 8.71
C LEU A 170 15.61 -12.51 8.12
N GLY A 171 16.77 -12.41 7.46
CA GLY A 171 17.17 -11.21 6.72
C GLY A 171 16.16 -10.85 5.62
N TYR A 172 15.80 -11.80 4.75
CA TYR A 172 14.77 -11.60 3.72
C TYR A 172 13.40 -11.25 4.32
N ARG A 173 13.00 -11.88 5.43
CA ARG A 173 11.78 -11.53 6.15
C ARG A 173 11.77 -10.08 6.60
N HIS A 174 12.87 -9.61 7.19
CA HIS A 174 13.00 -8.24 7.64
C HIS A 174 12.89 -7.27 6.45
N GLU A 175 13.56 -7.57 5.34
CA GLU A 175 13.51 -6.70 4.15
C GLU A 175 12.14 -6.70 3.47
N ILE A 176 11.46 -7.83 3.38
CA ILE A 176 10.09 -7.91 2.84
C ILE A 176 9.13 -7.02 3.66
N ILE A 177 9.26 -7.02 4.99
CA ILE A 177 8.47 -6.13 5.86
C ILE A 177 8.80 -4.66 5.58
N ASN A 178 10.08 -4.32 5.41
CA ASN A 178 10.50 -2.95 5.12
C ASN A 178 10.01 -2.47 3.75
N ILE A 179 10.10 -3.32 2.72
CA ILE A 179 9.58 -3.05 1.38
C ILE A 179 8.09 -2.70 1.45
N MET A 180 7.29 -3.53 2.14
CA MET A 180 5.86 -3.24 2.30
C MET A 180 5.63 -1.93 3.06
N LYS A 181 6.30 -1.70 4.19
CA LYS A 181 6.17 -0.46 4.96
C LYS A 181 6.51 0.78 4.13
N ASN A 182 7.57 0.72 3.32
CA ASN A 182 7.98 1.85 2.48
C ASN A 182 7.00 2.08 1.32
N SER A 183 6.42 1.01 0.76
CA SER A 183 5.43 1.11 -0.32
C SER A 183 4.10 1.76 0.12
N GLN A 184 3.86 1.92 1.43
CA GLN A 184 2.69 2.60 1.97
C GLN A 184 2.53 4.03 1.44
N TYR A 185 3.64 4.76 1.29
CA TYR A 185 3.62 6.12 0.76
C TYR A 185 3.16 6.17 -0.69
N ASP A 186 3.56 5.17 -1.48
CA ASP A 186 3.16 5.09 -2.87
C ASP A 186 1.71 4.62 -3.01
N LEU A 187 1.27 3.67 -2.19
CA LEU A 187 -0.15 3.29 -2.11
C LEU A 187 -1.01 4.51 -1.79
N ALA A 188 -0.59 5.38 -0.85
CA ALA A 188 -1.31 6.59 -0.53
C ALA A 188 -1.39 7.56 -1.73
N LYS A 189 -0.32 7.67 -2.54
CA LYS A 189 -0.35 8.47 -3.78
C LYS A 189 -1.29 7.88 -4.82
N GLU A 190 -1.29 6.57 -5.02
CA GLU A 190 -2.21 5.92 -5.96
C GLU A 190 -3.66 6.03 -5.49
N LEU A 191 -3.94 5.90 -4.19
CA LEU A 191 -5.25 6.17 -3.62
C LEU A 191 -5.66 7.63 -3.79
N LYS A 192 -4.74 8.59 -3.61
CA LYS A 192 -5.00 10.01 -3.87
C LYS A 192 -5.39 10.23 -5.33
N LYS A 193 -4.64 9.66 -6.29
CA LYS A 193 -4.98 9.76 -7.72
C LYS A 193 -6.38 9.22 -8.00
N ALA A 194 -6.75 8.08 -7.41
CA ALA A 194 -8.08 7.50 -7.53
C ALA A 194 -9.17 8.33 -6.84
N ALA A 195 -8.84 9.05 -5.76
CA ALA A 195 -9.75 9.98 -5.12
C ALA A 195 -9.92 11.27 -5.94
N ASP A 196 -8.86 11.74 -6.60
CA ASP A 196 -8.89 12.95 -7.44
C ASP A 196 -9.68 12.75 -8.75
N THR A 197 -9.96 11.50 -9.18
CA THR A 197 -10.78 11.26 -10.38
C THR A 197 -12.26 11.51 -10.15
N GLU A 198 -12.71 11.54 -8.90
CA GLU A 198 -14.12 11.71 -8.55
C GLU A 198 -14.33 12.95 -7.68
N VAL A 199 -15.47 13.62 -7.91
CA VAL A 199 -15.89 14.73 -7.04
C VAL A 199 -16.51 14.10 -5.80
N ILE A 200 -15.99 14.44 -4.62
CA ILE A 200 -16.57 13.95 -3.37
C ILE A 200 -18.01 14.45 -3.28
N PRO A 201 -19.01 13.60 -2.99
CA PRO A 201 -20.41 13.99 -2.98
C PRO A 201 -20.70 14.93 -1.79
N PHE A 202 -20.50 16.23 -1.99
CA PHE A 202 -20.84 17.31 -1.06
C PHE A 202 -21.38 18.52 -1.82
#